data_AF-A0A1F3PHY3-F1
#
_entry.id   AF-A0A1F3PHY3-F1
#
_cell.length_a   1.000
_cell.length_b   1.000
_cell.length_c   1.000
_cell.angle_alpha   90.00
_cell.angle_beta   90.00
_cell.angle_gamma   90.00
#
_symmetry.space_group_name_H-M   'P 1'
#
loop_
_entity.id
_entity.type
_entity.pdbx_description
1 polymer ?
#
loop_
_entity_poly.entity_id
_entity_poly.type
_entity_poly.pdbx_seq_one_letter_code
_entity_poly.pdbx_strand_id
1 'polypeptide(L)'
;MKNEMKIATWIELLQSKGKLSFSVDKLRVDLIDYTPVAIKRSLQRLSEKGKIKSIYKGYYIIIPPQYSVMRILPPALFIDNLMKYLKRDYYVGLLTAAAYHGAAHQQPQEFFVVTDYPRIKSTIKNGVKLNYLSINKLPTELIEKKKTETGYINISNPALTAADLIQYEDKTGGINRAATIISELVDELRPEHFCKNLISHVQGRTLQRLGYILEYACENRELSDALFLQVGENKMYRIPLKPSKEVKGFSSKNRWNIIENLKIEIDE
;
A
#
# COMPACT_ATOMS: atom_id res chain seq x y z
N MET A 1 31.80 21.65 32.61
CA MET A 1 30.50 20.96 32.48
C MET A 1 30.27 20.66 31.00
N LYS A 2 30.34 19.40 30.56
CA LYS A 2 29.93 19.04 29.19
C LYS A 2 28.44 19.34 29.08
N ASN A 3 28.07 20.14 28.08
CA ASN A 3 26.68 20.51 27.85
C ASN A 3 25.96 19.27 27.28
N GLU A 4 25.43 18.42 28.16
CA GLU A 4 24.77 17.17 27.77
C GLU A 4 23.48 17.50 27.00
N MET A 5 23.45 17.16 25.71
CA MET A 5 22.30 17.46 24.86
C MET A 5 21.07 16.72 25.37
N LYS A 6 19.99 17.45 25.64
CA LYS A 6 18.70 16.84 26.02
C LYS A 6 18.10 16.08 24.85
N ILE A 7 17.48 14.92 25.12
CA ILE A 7 16.78 14.11 24.10
C ILE A 7 15.73 14.93 23.32
N ALA A 8 15.04 15.86 23.98
CA ALA A 8 14.08 16.75 23.32
C ALA A 8 14.75 17.64 22.26
N THR A 9 15.88 18.28 22.62
CA THR A 9 16.68 19.11 21.72
C THR A 9 17.28 18.28 20.57
N TRP A 10 17.68 17.04 20.84
CA TRP A 10 18.13 16.12 19.79
C TRP A 10 17.01 15.78 18.78
N ILE A 11 15.78 15.57 19.25
CA ILE A 11 14.61 15.35 18.37
C ILE A 11 14.31 16.59 17.54
N GLU A 12 14.35 17.78 18.13
CA GLU A 12 14.18 19.05 17.43
C GLU A 12 15.25 19.25 16.35
N LEU A 13 16.50 18.87 16.65
CA LEU A 13 17.59 18.89 15.68
C LEU A 13 17.35 17.92 14.52
N LEU A 14 16.85 16.71 14.78
CA LEU A 14 16.45 15.78 13.71
C LEU A 14 15.35 16.37 12.82
N GLN A 15 14.34 16.95 13.45
CA GLN A 15 13.22 17.57 12.74
C GLN A 15 13.69 18.74 11.86
N SER A 16 14.61 19.58 12.36
CA SER A 16 15.21 20.70 11.58
C SER A 16 15.97 20.23 10.34
N LYS A 17 16.43 18.97 10.33
CA LYS A 17 17.09 18.32 9.19
C LYS A 17 16.12 17.56 8.29
N GLY A 18 14.80 17.77 8.45
CA GLY A 18 13.76 17.08 7.68
C GLY A 18 13.52 15.62 8.09
N LYS A 19 14.13 15.14 9.19
CA LYS A 19 13.94 13.78 9.66
C LYS A 19 12.73 13.73 10.60
N LEU A 20 11.67 13.04 10.17
CA LEU A 20 10.43 12.90 10.94
C LEU A 20 10.32 11.57 11.70
N SER A 21 11.41 10.81 11.82
CA SER A 21 11.41 9.51 12.48
C SER A 21 12.80 9.10 12.94
N PHE A 22 12.89 8.26 13.97
CA PHE A 22 14.15 7.72 14.49
C PHE A 22 13.97 6.35 15.15
N SER A 23 15.06 5.59 15.20
CA SER A 23 15.15 4.39 16.03
C SER A 23 15.80 4.69 17.39
N VAL A 24 15.43 3.91 18.40
CA VAL A 24 16.07 3.96 19.71
C VAL A 24 17.56 3.60 19.62
N ASP A 25 17.93 2.74 18.68
CA ASP A 25 19.35 2.38 18.46
C ASP A 25 20.14 3.59 17.97
N LYS A 26 19.60 4.37 17.03
CA LYS A 26 20.23 5.62 16.59
C LYS A 26 20.34 6.63 17.73
N LEU A 27 19.30 6.76 18.55
CA LEU A 27 19.32 7.62 19.72
C LEU A 27 20.44 7.24 20.71
N ARG A 28 20.65 5.93 20.94
CA ARG A 28 21.72 5.42 21.83
C ARG A 28 23.12 5.69 21.27
N VAL A 29 23.29 5.56 19.97
CA VAL A 29 24.57 5.87 19.29
C VAL A 29 24.86 7.37 19.33
N ASP A 30 23.85 8.21 19.10
CA ASP A 30 24.04 9.65 19.05
C ASP A 30 24.16 10.28 20.46
N LEU A 31 23.57 9.68 21.50
CA LEU A 31 23.57 10.15 22.90
C LEU A 31 24.08 9.05 23.86
N ILE A 32 25.39 8.78 23.81
CA ILE A 32 26.05 7.66 24.51
C ILE A 32 25.98 7.79 26.04
N ASP A 33 25.94 9.02 26.56
CA ASP A 33 25.96 9.30 28.00
C ASP A 33 24.63 8.92 28.70
N TYR A 34 23.54 8.72 27.94
CA TYR A 34 22.24 8.38 28.50
C TYR A 34 22.09 6.88 28.79
N THR A 35 21.73 6.56 30.03
CA THR A 35 21.36 5.18 30.39
C THR A 35 20.06 4.74 29.69
N PRO A 36 19.87 3.42 29.46
CA PRO A 36 18.62 2.90 28.87
C PRO A 36 17.35 3.31 29.63
N VAL A 37 17.45 3.44 30.96
CA VAL A 37 16.34 3.88 31.83
C VAL A 37 16.03 5.36 31.59
N ALA A 38 17.06 6.21 31.50
CA ALA A 38 16.89 7.63 31.22
C ALA A 38 16.28 7.89 29.83
N ILE A 39 16.70 7.13 28.81
CA ILE A 39 16.09 7.16 27.48
C ILE A 39 14.61 6.78 27.56
N LYS A 40 14.28 5.64 28.18
CA LYS A 40 12.90 5.15 28.29
C LYS A 40 11.98 6.18 28.95
N ARG A 41 12.40 6.75 30.10
CA ARG A 41 11.63 7.78 30.81
C ARG A 41 11.44 9.04 29.97
N SER A 42 12.47 9.47 29.24
CA SER A 42 12.40 10.64 28.38
C SER A 42 11.47 10.45 27.19
N LEU A 43 11.55 9.31 26.51
CA LEU A 43 10.65 8.97 25.39
C LEU A 43 9.20 8.84 25.86
N GLN A 44 8.96 8.25 27.03
CA GLN A 44 7.62 8.18 27.63
C GLN A 44 7.03 9.58 27.82
N ARG A 45 7.76 10.48 28.50
CA ARG A 45 7.31 11.86 28.73
C ARG A 45 7.05 12.62 27.42
N LEU A 46 7.88 12.41 26.40
CA LEU A 46 7.69 13.06 25.08
C LEU A 46 6.49 12.49 24.32
N SER A 47 6.23 11.19 24.45
CA SER A 47 5.04 10.54 23.88
C SER A 47 3.76 11.02 24.56
N GLU A 48 3.75 11.19 25.89
CA GLU A 48 2.63 11.75 26.65
C GLU A 48 2.33 13.19 26.22
N LYS A 49 3.38 13.99 25.97
CA LYS A 49 3.28 15.34 25.40
C LYS A 49 2.88 15.37 23.91
N GLY A 50 2.72 14.21 23.27
CA GLY A 50 2.36 14.11 21.85
C GLY A 50 3.45 14.59 20.87
N LYS A 51 4.70 14.72 21.31
CA LYS A 51 5.83 15.16 20.48
C LYS A 51 6.43 14.03 19.64
N ILE A 52 6.25 12.80 20.08
CA ILE A 52 6.64 11.59 19.35
C ILE A 52 5.54 10.53 19.46
N LYS A 53 5.56 9.56 18.55
CA LYS A 53 4.64 8.42 18.60
C LYS A 53 5.38 7.14 18.24
N SER A 54 5.22 6.11 19.08
CA SER A 54 5.74 4.77 18.77
C SER A 54 4.85 4.10 17.72
N ILE A 55 5.43 3.80 16.55
CA ILE A 55 4.76 3.09 15.45
C ILE A 55 5.16 1.62 15.42
N TYR A 56 6.41 1.32 15.78
CA TYR A 56 6.91 -0.03 15.92
C TYR A 56 7.82 -0.13 17.15
N LYS A 57 8.10 -1.34 17.63
CA LYS A 57 8.99 -1.55 18.78
C LYS A 57 10.36 -0.93 18.46
N GLY A 58 10.80 0.01 19.29
CA GLY A 58 12.09 0.68 19.10
C GLY A 58 12.11 1.77 18.01
N TYR A 59 10.96 2.10 17.41
CA TYR A 59 10.86 3.07 16.33
C TYR A 59 9.77 4.12 16.62
N TYR A 60 10.15 5.38 16.45
CA TYR A 60 9.29 6.52 16.75
C TYR A 60 9.22 7.47 15.56
N ILE A 61 8.03 7.99 15.33
CA ILE A 61 7.83 9.19 14.49
C ILE A 61 7.86 10.43 15.38
N ILE A 62 8.37 11.51 14.83
CA ILE A 62 8.37 12.86 15.42
C ILE A 62 7.09 13.53 14.94
N ILE A 63 6.41 14.27 15.82
CA ILE A 63 5.16 14.97 15.51
C ILE A 63 5.46 16.49 15.42
N PRO A 64 5.59 17.03 14.20
CA PRO A 64 5.68 18.46 13.97
C PRO A 64 4.45 19.23 14.46
N PRO A 65 4.57 20.56 14.65
CA PRO A 65 3.45 21.42 15.04
C PRO A 65 2.20 21.24 14.15
N GLN A 66 2.36 21.10 12.83
CA GLN A 66 1.24 20.93 11.89
C GLN A 66 0.44 19.63 12.12
N TYR A 67 1.01 18.63 12.80
CA TYR A 67 0.35 17.36 13.13
C TYR A 67 0.04 17.22 14.63
N SER A 68 0.19 18.30 15.41
CA SER A 68 0.06 18.27 16.87
C SER A 68 -1.34 17.89 17.37
N VAL A 69 -2.39 18.28 16.64
CA VAL A 69 -3.78 17.94 16.97
C VAL A 69 -4.04 16.45 16.75
N MET A 70 -3.68 15.92 15.58
CA MET A 70 -3.88 14.50 15.23
C MET A 70 -2.92 13.57 16.00
N ARG A 71 -1.77 14.07 16.43
CA ARG A 71 -0.68 13.35 17.13
C ARG A 71 -0.17 12.12 16.35
N ILE A 72 -0.28 12.16 15.04
CA ILE A 72 0.25 11.17 14.11
C ILE A 72 0.55 11.81 12.76
N LEU A 73 1.56 11.29 12.08
CA LEU A 73 1.87 11.67 10.70
C LEU A 73 1.05 10.83 9.71
N PRO A 74 0.75 11.37 8.52
CA PRO A 74 0.36 10.55 7.37
C PRO A 74 1.42 9.47 7.11
N PRO A 75 1.03 8.20 6.87
CA PRO A 75 1.98 7.10 6.59
C PRO A 75 2.99 7.39 5.50
N ALA A 76 2.59 8.13 4.48
CA ALA A 76 3.44 8.59 3.38
C ALA A 76 4.76 9.25 3.82
N LEU A 77 4.75 9.91 4.99
CA LEU A 77 5.88 10.66 5.52
C LEU A 77 6.90 9.81 6.28
N PHE A 78 6.56 8.56 6.62
CA PHE A 78 7.45 7.72 7.42
C PHE A 78 7.55 6.27 6.97
N ILE A 79 6.68 5.79 6.07
CA ILE A 79 6.64 4.37 5.71
C ILE A 79 7.96 3.90 5.12
N ASP A 80 8.60 4.71 4.27
CA ASP A 80 9.90 4.38 3.68
C ASP A 80 10.99 4.21 4.75
N ASN A 81 11.06 5.14 5.70
CA ASN A 81 12.01 5.06 6.80
C ASN A 81 11.69 3.90 7.77
N LEU A 82 10.41 3.56 7.94
CA LEU A 82 9.99 2.43 8.75
C LEU A 82 10.42 1.11 8.09
N MET A 83 10.16 0.94 6.80
CA MET A 83 10.51 -0.29 6.08
C MET A 83 12.03 -0.48 5.98
N LYS A 84 12.80 0.61 5.80
CA LYS A 84 14.27 0.59 5.94
C LYS A 84 14.72 0.16 7.33
N TYR A 85 14.09 0.66 8.40
CA TYR A 85 14.40 0.23 9.76
C TYR A 85 14.11 -1.26 9.98
N LEU A 86 12.99 -1.75 9.42
CA LEU A 86 12.61 -3.15 9.48
C LEU A 86 13.45 -4.05 8.55
N LYS A 87 14.28 -3.44 7.68
CA LYS A 87 15.05 -4.10 6.62
C LYS A 87 14.15 -4.93 5.71
N ARG A 88 13.07 -4.30 5.25
CA ARG A 88 12.02 -4.89 4.43
C ARG A 88 11.91 -4.13 3.13
N ASP A 89 12.00 -4.86 2.03
CA ASP A 89 11.56 -4.34 0.75
C ASP A 89 10.02 -4.29 0.74
N TYR A 90 9.48 -3.29 0.06
CA TYR A 90 8.05 -3.05 0.05
C TYR A 90 7.61 -2.26 -1.16
N TYR A 91 6.31 -2.29 -1.40
CA TYR A 91 5.60 -1.26 -2.15
C TYR A 91 4.28 -0.92 -1.47
N VAL A 92 3.76 0.26 -1.74
CA VAL A 92 2.40 0.68 -1.39
C VAL A 92 1.48 0.20 -2.50
N GLY A 93 0.39 -0.49 -2.14
CA GLY A 93 -0.52 -1.16 -3.08
C GLY A 93 -1.99 -0.87 -2.81
N LEU A 94 -2.88 -1.57 -3.52
CA LEU A 94 -4.34 -1.51 -3.38
C LEU A 94 -4.88 -0.06 -3.47
N LEU A 95 -5.88 0.27 -2.64
CA LEU A 95 -6.54 1.58 -2.57
C LEU A 95 -5.56 2.74 -2.38
N THR A 96 -4.50 2.50 -1.62
CA THR A 96 -3.49 3.53 -1.35
C THR A 96 -2.72 3.88 -2.61
N ALA A 97 -2.27 2.88 -3.38
CA ALA A 97 -1.61 3.12 -4.65
C ALA A 97 -2.55 3.76 -5.68
N ALA A 98 -3.81 3.29 -5.76
CA ALA A 98 -4.81 3.87 -6.65
C ALA A 98 -4.98 5.38 -6.39
N ALA A 99 -5.08 5.80 -5.12
CA ALA A 99 -5.14 7.22 -4.77
C ALA A 99 -3.89 8.01 -5.20
N TYR A 100 -2.69 7.43 -5.17
CA TYR A 100 -1.47 8.09 -5.67
C TYR A 100 -1.39 8.21 -7.19
N HIS A 101 -2.15 7.37 -7.89
CA HIS A 101 -2.37 7.45 -9.34
C HIS A 101 -3.53 8.38 -9.69
N GLY A 102 -4.23 8.94 -8.71
CA GLY A 102 -5.40 9.82 -8.94
C GLY A 102 -6.72 9.07 -9.07
N ALA A 103 -6.70 7.74 -8.99
CA ALA A 103 -7.87 6.86 -9.10
C ALA A 103 -8.54 6.62 -7.73
N ALA A 104 -8.83 7.69 -7.00
CA ALA A 104 -9.70 7.66 -5.84
C ALA A 104 -10.21 9.06 -5.50
N HIS A 105 -11.52 9.30 -5.67
CA HIS A 105 -12.18 10.54 -5.24
C HIS A 105 -12.11 10.79 -3.73
N GLN A 106 -11.94 9.73 -2.92
CA GLN A 106 -11.80 9.82 -1.47
C GLN A 106 -10.47 9.26 -1.00
N GLN A 107 -9.84 9.97 -0.07
CA GLN A 107 -8.61 9.49 0.55
C GLN A 107 -8.89 8.18 1.32
N PRO A 108 -8.18 7.08 1.02
CA PRO A 108 -8.35 5.83 1.74
C PRO A 108 -8.09 6.03 3.24
N GLN A 109 -9.02 5.55 4.08
CA GLN A 109 -8.86 5.58 5.55
C GLN A 109 -7.74 4.62 6.01
N GLU A 110 -7.42 3.63 5.19
CA GLU A 110 -6.42 2.61 5.46
C GLU A 110 -5.23 2.73 4.50
N PHE A 111 -4.03 2.50 5.01
CA PHE A 111 -2.80 2.54 4.21
C PHE A 111 -2.26 1.13 4.03
N PHE A 112 -2.17 0.68 2.78
CA PHE A 112 -1.78 -0.69 2.43
C PHE A 112 -0.34 -0.76 1.94
N VAL A 113 0.41 -1.66 2.57
CA VAL A 113 1.83 -1.93 2.28
C VAL A 113 1.96 -3.40 1.98
N VAL A 114 2.55 -3.73 0.83
CA VAL A 114 2.92 -5.09 0.47
C VAL A 114 4.40 -5.27 0.72
N THR A 115 4.77 -6.35 1.39
CA THR A 115 6.13 -6.66 1.84
C THR A 115 6.36 -8.16 1.73
N ASP A 116 7.59 -8.62 1.92
CA ASP A 116 7.91 -10.04 2.02
C ASP A 116 7.56 -10.65 3.40
N TYR A 117 7.71 -11.98 3.51
CA TYR A 117 7.59 -12.71 4.78
C TYR A 117 8.85 -12.57 5.65
N PRO A 118 8.76 -12.73 6.99
CA PRO A 118 7.58 -13.01 7.81
C PRO A 118 6.55 -11.90 7.94
N ARG A 119 5.33 -12.30 8.33
CA ARG A 119 4.17 -11.39 8.46
C ARG A 119 4.38 -10.30 9.51
N ILE A 120 4.02 -9.08 9.14
CA ILE A 120 3.91 -7.93 10.03
C ILE A 120 2.44 -7.75 10.41
N LYS A 121 2.15 -7.52 11.69
CA LYS A 121 0.79 -7.24 12.15
C LYS A 121 0.38 -5.82 11.77
N SER A 122 -0.89 -5.65 11.37
CA SER A 122 -1.45 -4.32 11.15
C SER A 122 -1.29 -3.45 12.40
N THR A 123 -1.03 -2.17 12.18
CA THR A 123 -0.81 -1.19 13.24
C THR A 123 -1.90 -0.14 13.19
N ILE A 124 -2.59 0.07 14.30
CA ILE A 124 -3.62 1.11 14.45
C ILE A 124 -3.17 2.09 15.52
N LYS A 125 -3.03 3.37 15.14
CA LYS A 125 -2.66 4.47 16.04
C LYS A 125 -3.44 5.71 15.63
N ASN A 126 -4.14 6.34 16.57
CA ASN A 126 -4.80 7.64 16.35
C ASN A 126 -5.66 7.68 15.06
N GLY A 127 -6.45 6.64 14.82
CA GLY A 127 -7.31 6.51 13.62
C GLY A 127 -6.59 6.06 12.35
N VAL A 128 -5.26 6.18 12.28
CA VAL A 128 -4.47 5.69 11.14
C VAL A 128 -4.25 4.19 11.27
N LYS A 129 -4.66 3.44 10.23
CA LYS A 129 -4.47 2.00 10.12
C LYS A 129 -3.48 1.67 9.00
N LEU A 130 -2.35 1.07 9.39
CA LEU A 130 -1.35 0.50 8.48
C LEU A 130 -1.64 -1.00 8.34
N ASN A 131 -1.91 -1.45 7.11
CA ASN A 131 -2.08 -2.84 6.78
C ASN A 131 -0.87 -3.37 6.03
N TYR A 132 -0.42 -4.55 6.43
CA TYR A 132 0.69 -5.23 5.77
C TYR A 132 0.18 -6.50 5.09
N LEU A 133 0.49 -6.65 3.81
CA LEU A 133 0.28 -7.86 3.03
C LEU A 133 1.64 -8.52 2.80
N SER A 134 1.77 -9.78 3.19
CA SER A 134 3.02 -10.52 2.99
C SER A 134 2.92 -11.45 1.80
N ILE A 135 3.86 -11.31 0.87
CA ILE A 135 4.01 -12.15 -0.32
C ILE A 135 5.39 -12.80 -0.36
N ASN A 136 5.57 -13.82 -1.19
CA ASN A 136 6.83 -14.57 -1.25
C ASN A 136 7.95 -13.84 -1.99
N LYS A 137 7.61 -13.10 -3.06
CA LYS A 137 8.56 -12.38 -3.89
C LYS A 137 7.93 -11.08 -4.37
N LEU A 138 8.64 -9.97 -4.17
CA LEU A 138 8.22 -8.66 -4.65
C LEU A 138 8.52 -8.51 -6.15
N PRO A 139 7.62 -7.90 -6.94
CA PRO A 139 7.83 -7.67 -8.36
C PRO A 139 8.53 -6.33 -8.59
N THR A 140 9.85 -6.28 -8.42
CA THR A 140 10.64 -5.03 -8.48
C THR A 140 10.44 -4.24 -9.77
N GLU A 141 10.20 -4.90 -10.89
CA GLU A 141 9.97 -4.29 -12.21
C GLU A 141 8.59 -3.63 -12.36
N LEU A 142 7.68 -3.88 -11.42
CA LEU A 142 6.33 -3.32 -11.38
C LEU A 142 6.17 -2.27 -10.28
N ILE A 143 7.28 -1.85 -9.66
CA ILE A 143 7.31 -0.87 -8.58
C ILE A 143 7.94 0.43 -9.09
N GLU A 144 7.26 1.53 -8.80
CA GLU A 144 7.65 2.88 -9.18
C GLU A 144 7.92 3.73 -7.93
N LYS A 145 8.67 4.82 -8.10
CA LYS A 145 8.91 5.79 -7.02
C LYS A 145 8.00 6.99 -7.19
N LYS A 146 7.20 7.29 -6.16
CA LYS A 146 6.43 8.53 -6.08
C LYS A 146 7.08 9.48 -5.07
N LYS A 147 7.16 10.75 -5.43
CA LYS A 147 7.70 11.80 -4.57
C LYS A 147 6.74 12.08 -3.41
N THR A 148 7.28 12.26 -2.22
CA THR A 148 6.57 12.71 -1.01
C THR A 148 7.30 13.89 -0.38
N GLU A 149 6.72 14.53 0.61
CA GLU A 149 7.34 15.65 1.33
C GLU A 149 8.68 15.26 1.99
N THR A 150 8.84 13.98 2.36
CA THR A 150 10.03 13.46 3.03
C THR A 150 10.96 12.67 2.11
N GLY A 151 10.73 12.67 0.80
CA GLY A 151 11.55 11.98 -0.19
C GLY A 151 10.73 11.21 -1.21
N TYR A 152 10.83 9.87 -1.18
CA TYR A 152 10.12 8.99 -2.11
C TYR A 152 9.53 7.81 -1.35
N ILE A 153 8.45 7.26 -1.90
CA ILE A 153 7.89 5.97 -1.52
C ILE A 153 7.81 5.07 -2.74
N ASN A 154 7.91 3.76 -2.51
CA ASN A 154 7.71 2.74 -3.53
C ASN A 154 6.21 2.45 -3.66
N ILE A 155 5.67 2.50 -4.86
CA ILE A 155 4.25 2.27 -5.18
C ILE A 155 4.15 1.25 -6.33
N SER A 156 3.14 0.38 -6.30
CA SER A 156 2.81 -0.47 -7.45
C SER A 156 2.44 0.38 -8.66
N ASN A 157 2.95 0.04 -9.84
CA ASN A 157 2.51 0.68 -11.09
C ASN A 157 0.99 0.50 -11.31
N PRO A 158 0.36 1.23 -12.25
CA PRO A 158 -1.09 1.15 -12.44
C PRO A 158 -1.60 -0.28 -12.69
N ALA A 159 -0.90 -1.11 -13.48
CA ALA A 159 -1.36 -2.47 -13.77
C ALA A 159 -1.23 -3.43 -12.58
N LEU A 160 -0.15 -3.34 -11.79
CA LEU A 160 -0.03 -4.10 -10.54
C LEU A 160 -1.06 -3.63 -9.52
N THR A 161 -1.33 -2.32 -9.46
CA THR A 161 -2.38 -1.75 -8.60
C THR A 161 -3.75 -2.34 -8.94
N ALA A 162 -4.11 -2.37 -10.23
CA ALA A 162 -5.36 -2.97 -10.70
C ALA A 162 -5.45 -4.47 -10.36
N ALA A 163 -4.36 -5.22 -10.55
CA ALA A 163 -4.29 -6.63 -10.19
C ALA A 163 -4.46 -6.86 -8.67
N ASP A 164 -3.81 -6.04 -7.84
CA ASP A 164 -3.91 -6.10 -6.39
C ASP A 164 -5.33 -5.82 -5.89
N LEU A 165 -6.02 -4.84 -6.48
CA LEU A 165 -7.42 -4.52 -6.13
C LEU A 165 -8.34 -5.74 -6.33
N ILE A 166 -8.11 -6.54 -7.38
CA ILE A 166 -8.85 -7.78 -7.64
C ILE A 166 -8.38 -8.93 -6.74
N GLN A 167 -7.06 -9.09 -6.60
CA GLN A 167 -6.49 -10.19 -5.81
C GLN A 167 -6.87 -10.10 -4.32
N TYR A 168 -6.98 -8.87 -3.82
CA TYR A 168 -7.29 -8.56 -2.42
C TYR A 168 -8.62 -7.81 -2.29
N GLU A 169 -9.60 -8.15 -3.15
CA GLU A 169 -10.93 -7.52 -3.15
C GLU A 169 -11.61 -7.55 -1.78
N ASP A 170 -11.34 -8.57 -0.96
CA ASP A 170 -11.87 -8.71 0.39
C ASP A 170 -11.40 -7.60 1.34
N LYS A 171 -10.26 -6.98 1.04
CA LYS A 171 -9.67 -5.86 1.78
C LYS A 171 -10.05 -4.48 1.25
N THR A 172 -10.68 -4.43 0.07
CA THR A 172 -11.01 -3.18 -0.62
C THR A 172 -12.52 -2.93 -0.73
N GLY A 173 -13.33 -3.71 -0.02
CA GLY A 173 -14.80 -3.56 -0.02
C GLY A 173 -15.51 -4.45 -1.04
N GLY A 174 -14.80 -5.40 -1.64
CA GLY A 174 -15.32 -6.37 -2.62
C GLY A 174 -15.11 -5.94 -4.07
N ILE A 175 -15.50 -6.83 -4.98
CA ILE A 175 -15.19 -6.69 -6.40
C ILE A 175 -15.89 -5.49 -7.07
N ASN A 176 -17.09 -5.09 -6.63
CA ASN A 176 -17.74 -3.89 -7.17
C ASN A 176 -16.92 -2.64 -6.84
N ARG A 177 -16.50 -2.49 -5.57
CA ARG A 177 -15.65 -1.36 -5.18
C ARG A 177 -14.30 -1.40 -5.89
N ALA A 178 -13.72 -2.58 -6.07
CA ALA A 178 -12.51 -2.73 -6.87
C ALA A 178 -12.74 -2.30 -8.34
N ALA A 179 -13.87 -2.67 -8.94
CA ALA A 179 -14.21 -2.28 -10.31
C ALA A 179 -14.40 -0.76 -10.46
N THR A 180 -15.10 -0.10 -9.54
CA THR A 180 -15.23 1.38 -9.52
C THR A 180 -13.87 2.08 -9.50
N ILE A 181 -12.94 1.56 -8.71
CA ILE A 181 -11.61 2.16 -8.61
C ILE A 181 -10.76 1.85 -9.84
N ILE A 182 -10.94 0.66 -10.42
CA ILE A 182 -10.28 0.31 -11.67
C ILE A 182 -10.78 1.18 -12.82
N SER A 183 -12.08 1.51 -12.89
CA SER A 183 -12.60 2.42 -13.92
C SER A 183 -12.02 3.83 -13.82
N GLU A 184 -11.76 4.34 -12.61
CA GLU A 184 -11.01 5.60 -12.43
C GLU A 184 -9.52 5.44 -12.80
N LEU A 185 -8.93 4.27 -12.58
CA LEU A 185 -7.52 3.98 -12.86
C LEU A 185 -7.22 3.74 -14.34
N VAL A 186 -8.23 3.54 -15.18
CA VAL A 186 -8.09 3.31 -16.62
C VAL A 186 -7.30 4.44 -17.30
N ASP A 187 -7.46 5.68 -16.86
CA ASP A 187 -6.77 6.85 -17.43
C ASP A 187 -5.25 6.83 -17.21
N GLU A 188 -4.76 6.05 -16.25
CA GLU A 188 -3.34 5.85 -15.95
C GLU A 188 -2.80 4.52 -16.51
N LEU A 189 -3.69 3.64 -16.98
CA LEU A 189 -3.30 2.37 -17.59
C LEU A 189 -2.91 2.56 -19.06
N ARG A 190 -1.88 1.82 -19.48
CA ARG A 190 -1.39 1.77 -20.87
C ARG A 190 -1.22 0.31 -21.26
N PRO A 191 -1.44 -0.08 -22.52
CA PRO A 191 -1.26 -1.46 -22.99
C PRO A 191 0.08 -2.10 -22.58
N GLU A 192 1.16 -1.31 -22.56
CA GLU A 192 2.51 -1.76 -22.25
C GLU A 192 2.69 -2.18 -20.79
N HIS A 193 1.82 -1.72 -19.89
CA HIS A 193 1.85 -2.11 -18.48
C HIS A 193 1.51 -3.59 -18.28
N PHE A 194 0.80 -4.23 -19.22
CA PHE A 194 0.49 -5.66 -19.20
C PHE A 194 1.66 -6.53 -19.67
N CYS A 195 2.86 -6.27 -19.15
CA CYS A 195 4.09 -6.94 -19.59
C CYS A 195 4.24 -8.36 -19.01
N LYS A 196 5.20 -9.14 -19.54
CA LYS A 196 5.50 -10.51 -19.08
C LYS A 196 5.78 -10.60 -17.57
N ASN A 197 6.35 -9.56 -16.96
CA ASN A 197 6.64 -9.54 -15.53
C ASN A 197 5.33 -9.53 -14.71
N LEU A 198 4.32 -8.77 -15.15
CA LEU A 198 2.99 -8.80 -14.53
C LEU A 198 2.35 -10.18 -14.65
N ILE A 199 2.32 -10.74 -15.86
CA ILE A 199 1.70 -12.06 -16.11
C ILE A 199 2.37 -13.17 -15.31
N SER A 200 3.69 -13.09 -15.12
CA SER A 200 4.45 -14.08 -14.34
C SER A 200 4.27 -13.91 -12.84
N HIS A 201 3.94 -12.71 -12.38
CA HIS A 201 3.77 -12.40 -10.96
C HIS A 201 2.34 -12.65 -10.47
N VAL A 202 1.34 -12.25 -11.25
CA VAL A 202 -0.06 -12.24 -10.86
C VAL A 202 -0.73 -13.58 -11.19
N GLN A 203 -1.61 -14.05 -10.31
CA GLN A 203 -2.35 -15.29 -10.52
C GLN A 203 -3.27 -15.19 -11.76
N GLY A 204 -3.31 -16.25 -12.58
CA GLY A 204 -4.13 -16.28 -13.79
C GLY A 204 -5.62 -15.95 -13.55
N ARG A 205 -6.19 -16.40 -12.42
CA ARG A 205 -7.58 -16.09 -12.04
C ARG A 205 -7.83 -14.61 -11.80
N THR A 206 -6.83 -13.91 -11.25
CA THR A 206 -6.86 -12.45 -11.05
C THR A 206 -6.81 -11.73 -12.39
N LEU A 207 -5.92 -12.16 -13.29
CA LEU A 207 -5.80 -11.59 -14.63
C LEU A 207 -7.09 -11.79 -15.46
N GLN A 208 -7.72 -12.96 -15.36
CA GLN A 208 -9.01 -13.23 -16.02
C GLN A 208 -10.11 -12.28 -15.53
N ARG A 209 -10.23 -12.07 -14.21
CA ARG A 209 -11.20 -11.13 -13.64
C ARG A 209 -10.90 -9.69 -14.03
N LEU A 210 -9.62 -9.29 -13.99
CA LEU A 210 -9.21 -7.95 -14.41
C LEU A 210 -9.56 -7.70 -15.88
N GLY A 211 -9.24 -8.64 -16.77
CA GLY A 211 -9.56 -8.53 -18.19
C GLY A 211 -11.06 -8.44 -18.47
N TYR A 212 -11.86 -9.24 -17.76
CA TYR A 212 -13.33 -9.17 -17.81
C TYR A 212 -13.85 -7.81 -17.32
N ILE A 213 -13.32 -7.29 -16.20
CA ILE A 213 -13.72 -5.99 -15.65
C ILE A 213 -13.36 -4.85 -16.59
N LEU A 214 -12.15 -4.86 -17.17
CA LEU A 214 -11.71 -3.87 -18.16
C LEU A 214 -12.65 -3.85 -19.37
N GLU A 215 -13.06 -5.03 -19.86
CA GLU A 215 -13.89 -5.12 -21.06
C GLU A 215 -15.35 -4.75 -20.82
N TYR A 216 -15.97 -5.31 -19.77
CA TYR A 216 -17.42 -5.29 -19.62
C TYR A 216 -17.92 -4.30 -18.58
N ALA A 217 -17.06 -3.92 -17.61
CA ALA A 217 -17.44 -2.92 -16.62
C ALA A 217 -16.85 -1.54 -16.99
N CYS A 218 -15.56 -1.49 -17.33
CA CYS A 218 -14.89 -0.24 -17.70
C CYS A 218 -15.06 0.11 -19.18
N GLU A 219 -15.67 -0.78 -19.98
CA GLU A 219 -15.86 -0.64 -21.43
C GLU A 219 -14.56 -0.32 -22.21
N ASN A 220 -13.41 -0.67 -21.64
CA ASN A 220 -12.10 -0.40 -22.22
C ASN A 220 -11.56 -1.66 -22.92
N ARG A 221 -11.99 -1.83 -24.16
CA ARG A 221 -11.60 -2.97 -24.99
C ARG A 221 -10.11 -2.97 -25.33
N GLU A 222 -9.48 -1.82 -25.50
CA GLU A 222 -8.05 -1.72 -25.83
C GLU A 222 -7.16 -2.31 -24.73
N LEU A 223 -7.36 -1.90 -23.48
CA LEU A 223 -6.61 -2.44 -22.34
C LEU A 223 -6.93 -3.93 -22.11
N SER A 224 -8.20 -4.32 -22.31
CA SER A 224 -8.61 -5.72 -22.23
C SER A 224 -7.92 -6.57 -23.30
N ASP A 225 -7.86 -6.11 -24.55
CA ASP A 225 -7.18 -6.79 -25.66
C ASP A 225 -5.69 -6.94 -25.39
N ALA A 226 -5.03 -5.87 -24.89
CA ALA A 226 -3.62 -5.89 -24.53
C ALA A 226 -3.31 -6.96 -23.46
N LEU A 227 -4.15 -7.06 -22.42
CA LEU A 227 -4.01 -8.09 -21.40
C LEU A 227 -4.31 -9.49 -21.98
N PHE A 228 -5.34 -9.62 -22.83
CA PHE A 228 -5.76 -10.90 -23.40
C PHE A 228 -4.65 -11.54 -24.24
N LEU A 229 -3.97 -10.72 -25.06
CA LEU A 229 -2.82 -11.15 -25.88
C LEU A 229 -1.68 -11.73 -25.03
N GLN A 230 -1.48 -11.21 -23.83
CA GLN A 230 -0.38 -11.60 -22.94
C GLN A 230 -0.70 -12.85 -22.11
N VAL A 231 -1.97 -13.01 -21.71
CA VAL A 231 -2.44 -14.21 -21.00
C VAL A 231 -2.53 -15.41 -21.96
N GLY A 232 -3.12 -15.20 -23.14
CA GLY A 232 -3.37 -16.22 -24.16
C GLY A 232 -4.63 -17.05 -23.91
N GLU A 233 -5.39 -17.28 -24.97
CA GLU A 233 -6.73 -17.89 -24.96
C GLU A 233 -6.77 -19.31 -24.36
N ASN A 234 -5.80 -20.17 -24.69
CA ASN A 234 -5.78 -21.57 -24.26
C ASN A 234 -5.42 -21.80 -22.78
N LYS A 235 -5.20 -20.73 -21.99
CA LYS A 235 -4.77 -20.83 -20.59
C LYS A 235 -5.88 -20.56 -19.57
N MET A 236 -7.10 -20.30 -20.03
CA MET A 236 -8.18 -19.77 -19.19
C MET A 236 -9.17 -20.86 -18.74
N TYR A 237 -9.15 -21.18 -17.46
CA TYR A 237 -10.16 -22.04 -16.84
C TYR A 237 -11.45 -21.28 -16.58
N ARG A 238 -12.58 -22.00 -16.60
CA ARG A 238 -13.88 -21.44 -16.25
C ARG A 238 -13.91 -21.12 -14.75
N ILE A 239 -14.02 -19.84 -14.39
CA ILE A 239 -13.99 -19.39 -12.99
C ILE A 239 -15.08 -18.36 -12.68
N PRO A 240 -15.64 -18.32 -11.46
CA PRO A 240 -16.63 -17.31 -11.10
C PRO A 240 -16.02 -15.92 -10.94
N LEU A 241 -16.79 -14.91 -11.36
CA LEU A 241 -16.51 -13.52 -11.07
C LEU A 241 -16.45 -13.29 -9.56
N LYS A 242 -17.47 -13.76 -8.82
CA LYS A 242 -17.50 -13.78 -7.35
C LYS A 242 -17.54 -15.21 -6.80
N PRO A 243 -16.43 -15.73 -6.23
CA PRO A 243 -16.35 -17.11 -5.73
C PRO A 243 -17.38 -17.48 -4.66
N SER A 244 -17.83 -16.52 -3.86
CA SER A 244 -18.75 -16.75 -2.75
C SER A 244 -20.22 -16.79 -3.16
N LYS A 245 -20.55 -16.61 -4.45
CA LYS A 245 -21.93 -16.62 -4.98
C LYS A 245 -22.23 -17.90 -5.75
N GLU A 246 -23.52 -18.21 -5.91
CA GLU A 246 -23.97 -19.35 -6.70
C GLU A 246 -23.45 -19.28 -8.14
N VAL A 247 -23.16 -20.45 -8.72
CA VAL A 247 -22.54 -20.58 -10.05
C VAL A 247 -23.49 -21.21 -11.07
N LYS A 248 -24.46 -21.99 -10.61
CA LYS A 248 -25.38 -22.74 -11.46
C LYS A 248 -26.30 -21.77 -12.21
N GLY A 249 -26.52 -22.02 -13.50
CA GLY A 249 -27.39 -21.19 -14.34
C GLY A 249 -26.74 -19.93 -14.93
N PHE A 250 -25.53 -19.56 -14.52
CA PHE A 250 -24.83 -18.39 -15.05
C PHE A 250 -23.98 -18.73 -16.28
N SER A 251 -24.02 -17.83 -17.28
CA SER A 251 -23.22 -17.91 -18.50
C SER A 251 -21.74 -17.67 -18.21
N SER A 252 -20.88 -18.22 -19.05
CA SER A 252 -19.46 -17.92 -19.11
C SER A 252 -18.95 -17.87 -20.56
N LYS A 253 -19.82 -17.45 -21.48
CA LYS A 253 -19.54 -17.43 -22.93
C LYS A 253 -18.70 -16.21 -23.37
N ASN A 254 -18.18 -15.42 -22.43
CA ASN A 254 -17.19 -14.38 -22.70
C ASN A 254 -15.80 -14.98 -22.92
N ARG A 255 -14.93 -14.25 -23.61
CA ARG A 255 -13.56 -14.71 -23.94
C ARG A 255 -12.66 -14.93 -22.73
N TRP A 256 -12.99 -14.34 -21.58
CA TRP A 256 -12.25 -14.49 -20.33
C TRP A 256 -12.61 -15.78 -19.55
N ASN A 257 -13.61 -16.53 -20.04
CA ASN A 257 -14.15 -17.72 -19.41
C ASN A 257 -14.64 -17.46 -17.96
N ILE A 258 -15.17 -16.26 -17.73
CA ILE A 258 -15.66 -15.81 -16.42
C ILE A 258 -17.14 -16.12 -16.28
N ILE A 259 -17.54 -16.73 -15.18
CA ILE A 259 -18.96 -16.98 -14.86
C ILE A 259 -19.55 -15.71 -14.27
N GLU A 260 -20.56 -15.17 -14.93
CA GLU A 260 -21.15 -13.85 -14.68
C GLU A 260 -22.13 -13.87 -13.49
N ASN A 261 -21.69 -14.41 -12.36
CA ASN A 261 -22.52 -14.65 -11.17
C ASN A 261 -22.67 -13.44 -10.22
N LEU A 262 -22.32 -12.26 -10.74
CA LEU A 262 -22.48 -10.98 -10.08
C LEU A 262 -22.60 -9.90 -11.16
N LYS A 263 -23.58 -9.02 -11.02
CA LYS A 263 -23.62 -7.78 -11.79
C LYS A 263 -22.65 -6.79 -11.16
N ILE A 264 -21.69 -6.29 -11.95
CA ILE A 264 -20.80 -5.22 -11.53
C ILE A 264 -21.56 -3.90 -11.66
N GLU A 265 -21.50 -3.11 -10.60
CA GLU A 265 -22.02 -1.74 -10.57
C GLU A 265 -20.83 -0.84 -10.26
N ILE A 266 -20.57 0.09 -11.17
CA ILE A 266 -19.58 1.15 -11.01
C ILE A 266 -20.34 2.36 -10.51
N ASP A 267 -19.88 2.93 -9.40
CA ASP A 267 -20.41 4.20 -8.89
C ASP A 267 -19.81 5.34 -9.74
N GLU A 268 -20.64 6.26 -10.22
CA GLU A 268 -20.20 7.53 -10.82
C GLU A 268 -19.79 8.55 -9.74
#